data_AF-A0A4P8NWW1-F1
#
_entry.id   AF-A0A4P8NWW1-F1
#
_cell.length_a   1.000
_cell.length_b   1.000
_cell.length_c   1.000
_cell.angle_alpha   90.00
_cell.angle_beta   90.00
_cell.angle_gamma   90.00
#
_symmetry.space_group_name_H-M   'P 1'
#
loop_
_entity.id
_entity.type
_entity.pdbx_description
1 polymer ?
#
loop_
_entity_poly.entity_id
_entity_poly.type
_entity_poly.pdbx_seq_one_letter_code
_entity_poly.pdbx_strand_id
1 'polypeptide(L)'
;MIKQWTGPRVQSRKTLSSSLFHRIIVLYYMHGIVRTNTRVFACYTRPNGSSNQHICYPPLSDTPYHLGPAVDLSILSLHIAGFSSLMGAINIITTIINMRAPGMSMERLPLFVWAVFITAWLLLLSLPVLAGAITMLLTDRNLNTSFYDANGGGDPILYQHLFLCFNFLAFRQQWAVHPRTKDLPVPSDSFLSWFIGFTEGDGSFVVNHRGELSLILIQGVDNVELLYRVQKGIRLGNIIKQGPRVYRLIIGRREDLHLILLLFNGNVVLPSRKVQFSKFMTAYNNLSRLQSGPITYLTSRVLPSLEDQWLLGFTEAEGCFTISFLSNSVAFRTRYIVSQKGACNLPILSHLITLFGAGVIEGHSQKDNYSYILSGLSNVQLAYFYFDMNLPHFLGLKKNSYLTFKDLNARIALGDHLTPSTRSELQVLAQAVYRKASK
;
A
#
# COMPACT_ATOMS: atom_id res chain seq x y z
N MET A 1 2.12 -69.83 4.38
CA MET A 1 1.20 -70.42 5.37
C MET A 1 1.81 -70.22 6.75
N ILE A 2 1.52 -69.09 7.40
CA ILE A 2 0.65 -69.00 8.61
C ILE A 2 1.15 -69.87 9.77
N LYS A 3 1.74 -69.22 10.78
CA LYS A 3 1.27 -69.38 12.16
C LYS A 3 1.47 -68.08 12.95
N GLN A 4 0.35 -67.61 13.47
CA GLN A 4 0.18 -66.41 14.26
C GLN A 4 0.97 -66.50 15.57
N TRP A 5 1.57 -65.39 15.97
CA TRP A 5 1.84 -65.10 17.38
C TRP A 5 1.00 -63.89 17.77
N THR A 6 -0.18 -64.17 18.30
CA THR A 6 -1.08 -63.22 18.95
C THR A 6 -0.57 -62.97 20.37
N GLY A 7 0.09 -61.84 20.57
CA GLY A 7 0.33 -61.24 21.88
C GLY A 7 -0.18 -59.80 21.87
N PRO A 8 -0.83 -59.32 22.95
CA PRO A 8 -1.43 -57.99 22.96
C PRO A 8 -0.30 -56.96 22.83
N ARG A 9 -0.29 -56.18 21.74
CA ARG A 9 0.44 -54.91 21.76
C ARG A 9 -0.21 -54.06 22.82
N VAL A 10 0.42 -54.04 23.99
CA VAL A 10 0.23 -53.06 25.04
C VAL A 10 0.08 -51.72 24.36
N GLN A 11 -1.15 -51.25 24.29
CA GLN A 11 -1.51 -49.91 23.87
C GLN A 11 -1.00 -49.04 25.01
N SER A 12 0.30 -48.76 25.02
CA SER A 12 0.88 -47.85 25.98
C SER A 12 0.11 -46.56 25.81
N ARG A 13 -0.50 -46.11 26.91
CA ARG A 13 -1.06 -44.78 27.05
C ARG A 13 0.01 -43.80 26.54
N LYS A 14 -0.03 -43.42 25.27
CA LYS A 14 0.51 -42.13 24.82
C LYS A 14 -0.42 -41.13 25.45
N THR A 15 -0.01 -40.75 26.65
CA THR A 15 -0.67 -39.89 27.61
C THR A 15 -1.31 -38.70 26.91
N LEU A 16 -2.51 -38.33 27.38
CA LEU A 16 -3.16 -37.06 27.10
C LEU A 16 -2.18 -35.86 27.25
N SER A 17 -1.10 -36.01 28.03
CA SER A 17 -0.04 -35.01 28.15
C SER A 17 0.75 -34.77 26.87
N SER A 18 0.96 -35.79 26.00
CA SER A 18 1.68 -35.62 24.73
C SER A 18 0.90 -34.81 23.70
N SER A 19 -0.43 -34.95 23.70
CA SER A 19 -1.36 -34.18 22.87
C SER A 19 -1.45 -32.72 23.31
N LEU A 20 -1.49 -32.46 24.62
CA LEU A 20 -1.49 -31.10 25.15
C LEU A 20 -0.13 -30.42 24.93
N PHE A 21 0.97 -31.16 25.11
CA PHE A 21 2.34 -30.67 24.87
C PHE A 21 2.58 -30.35 23.39
N HIS A 22 2.09 -31.18 22.45
CA HIS A 22 2.14 -30.87 21.02
C HIS A 22 1.24 -29.69 20.64
N ARG A 23 0.05 -29.56 21.23
CA ARG A 23 -0.84 -28.41 20.98
C ARG A 23 -0.23 -27.11 21.51
N ILE A 24 0.41 -27.16 22.69
CA ILE A 24 1.14 -26.03 23.26
C ILE A 24 2.37 -25.70 22.43
N ILE A 25 3.15 -26.69 21.96
CA ILE A 25 4.29 -26.45 21.05
C ILE A 25 3.81 -25.82 19.76
N VAL A 26 2.80 -26.36 19.07
CA VAL A 26 2.29 -25.80 17.81
C VAL A 26 1.72 -24.38 18.02
N LEU A 27 1.03 -24.12 19.13
CA LEU A 27 0.55 -22.76 19.46
C LEU A 27 1.69 -21.81 19.82
N TYR A 28 2.69 -22.23 20.59
CA TYR A 28 3.90 -21.44 20.89
C TYR A 28 4.79 -21.24 19.66
N TYR A 29 4.82 -22.19 18.72
CA TYR A 29 5.59 -22.13 17.47
C TYR A 29 4.89 -21.24 16.44
N MET A 30 3.56 -21.33 16.33
CA MET A 30 2.76 -20.42 15.49
C MET A 30 2.80 -18.99 16.03
N HIS A 31 2.62 -18.82 17.35
CA HIS A 31 2.76 -17.52 18.00
C HIS A 31 4.22 -17.02 17.95
N GLY A 32 5.20 -17.93 17.99
CA GLY A 32 6.63 -17.68 17.87
C GLY A 32 6.99 -17.18 16.48
N ILE A 33 6.69 -17.91 15.41
CA ILE A 33 6.93 -17.53 14.01
C ILE A 33 6.23 -16.23 13.66
N VAL A 34 4.97 -16.05 14.07
CA VAL A 34 4.23 -14.81 13.83
C VAL A 34 4.85 -13.66 14.62
N ARG A 35 5.24 -13.85 15.90
CA ARG A 35 5.92 -12.81 16.70
C ARG A 35 7.35 -12.52 16.28
N THR A 36 8.16 -13.49 15.88
CA THR A 36 9.54 -13.25 15.46
C THR A 36 9.57 -12.61 14.08
N ASN A 37 8.71 -13.02 13.14
CA ASN A 37 8.62 -12.35 11.86
C ASN A 37 8.07 -10.92 12.01
N THR A 38 7.07 -10.67 12.88
CA THR A 38 6.61 -9.29 13.15
C THR A 38 7.58 -8.48 14.01
N ARG A 39 8.35 -9.08 14.93
CA ARG A 39 9.32 -8.36 15.79
C ARG A 39 10.67 -8.11 15.15
N VAL A 40 11.14 -8.97 14.25
CA VAL A 40 12.33 -8.68 13.42
C VAL A 40 12.00 -7.53 12.47
N PHE A 41 10.77 -7.50 11.90
CA PHE A 41 10.26 -6.32 11.19
C PHE A 41 10.09 -5.09 12.11
N ALA A 42 9.60 -5.25 13.35
CA ALA A 42 9.34 -4.12 14.25
C ALA A 42 10.57 -3.59 15.02
N CYS A 43 11.67 -4.34 15.10
CA CYS A 43 12.90 -3.89 15.78
C CYS A 43 13.65 -2.82 14.98
N TYR A 44 13.38 -2.72 13.67
CA TYR A 44 13.90 -1.67 12.80
C TYR A 44 12.94 -0.47 12.65
N THR A 45 11.83 -0.44 13.39
CA THR A 45 10.84 0.64 13.37
C THR A 45 10.74 1.34 14.72
N ARG A 46 11.66 2.26 15.04
CA ARG A 46 11.48 3.25 16.12
C ARG A 46 12.27 4.54 15.85
N PRO A 47 11.87 5.69 16.42
CA PRO A 47 11.24 6.75 15.62
C PRO A 47 12.16 7.89 15.14
N ASN A 48 13.48 7.77 15.31
CA ASN A 48 14.39 8.90 15.08
C ASN A 48 15.56 8.55 14.15
N GLY A 49 15.26 8.12 12.93
CA GLY A 49 16.27 7.97 11.89
C GLY A 49 15.75 7.22 10.66
N SER A 50 15.36 7.98 9.64
CA SER A 50 15.11 7.54 8.26
C SER A 50 14.10 6.39 8.09
N SER A 51 12.94 6.70 7.55
CA SER A 51 11.84 5.79 7.22
C SER A 51 12.13 4.76 6.10
N ASN A 52 13.38 4.29 5.95
CA ASN A 52 13.81 3.45 4.82
C ASN A 52 14.15 2.00 5.20
N GLN A 53 13.81 1.50 6.39
CA GLN A 53 14.27 0.19 6.85
C GLN A 53 13.36 -1.01 6.53
N HIS A 54 12.37 -0.86 5.65
CA HIS A 54 11.47 -1.97 5.36
C HIS A 54 11.87 -2.87 4.18
N ILE A 55 12.75 -2.42 3.28
CA ILE A 55 13.25 -3.26 2.18
C ILE A 55 14.68 -2.82 1.84
N CYS A 56 15.64 -3.75 1.93
CA CYS A 56 17.01 -3.57 1.42
C CYS A 56 16.96 -3.47 -0.11
N TYR A 57 16.62 -2.31 -0.65
CA TYR A 57 16.34 -2.13 -2.07
C TYR A 57 17.57 -1.61 -2.82
N PRO A 58 18.14 -2.35 -3.80
CA PRO A 58 19.26 -1.85 -4.60
C PRO A 58 18.83 -0.75 -5.56
N PRO A 59 19.68 0.24 -5.86
CA PRO A 59 21.02 0.49 -5.32
C PRO A 59 21.08 1.20 -3.97
N LEU A 60 19.96 1.54 -3.31
CA LEU A 60 20.01 2.20 -1.99
C LEU A 60 20.63 1.31 -0.93
N SER A 61 20.52 0.00 -1.08
CA SER A 61 21.22 -0.96 -0.23
C SER A 61 22.66 -1.24 -0.66
N ASP A 62 23.26 -0.55 -1.64
CA ASP A 62 24.65 -0.81 -2.04
C ASP A 62 25.66 -0.02 -1.21
N THR A 63 26.93 -0.45 -1.28
CA THR A 63 28.06 0.13 -0.55
C THR A 63 28.22 1.65 -0.73
N PRO A 64 27.91 2.30 -1.87
CA PRO A 64 28.02 3.76 -2.01
C PRO A 64 27.03 4.54 -1.13
N TYR A 65 25.85 3.97 -0.83
CA TYR A 65 24.79 4.64 -0.08
C TYR A 65 24.72 4.18 1.38
N HIS A 66 25.13 2.93 1.66
CA HIS A 66 25.19 2.36 3.00
C HIS A 66 26.50 1.60 3.20
N LEU A 67 27.52 2.34 3.67
CA LEU A 67 28.88 1.87 3.95
C LEU A 67 29.00 0.98 5.20
N GLY A 68 27.98 0.94 6.07
CA GLY A 68 28.02 0.19 7.33
C GLY A 68 27.43 -1.22 7.25
N PRO A 69 27.76 -2.11 8.21
CA PRO A 69 27.31 -3.51 8.24
C PRO A 69 25.82 -3.67 8.59
N ALA A 70 25.10 -2.58 8.84
CA ALA A 70 23.71 -2.60 9.26
C ALA A 70 22.80 -3.29 8.23
N VAL A 71 23.06 -3.07 6.93
CA VAL A 71 22.31 -3.70 5.84
C VAL A 71 22.64 -5.20 5.77
N ASP A 72 23.90 -5.58 5.91
CA ASP A 72 24.32 -6.99 5.87
C ASP A 72 23.78 -7.79 7.06
N LEU A 73 23.76 -7.20 8.26
CA LEU A 73 23.14 -7.79 9.45
C LEU A 73 21.62 -7.92 9.31
N SER A 74 20.97 -6.94 8.66
CA SER A 74 19.53 -7.00 8.37
C SER A 74 19.23 -8.13 7.39
N ILE A 75 20.03 -8.27 6.32
CA ILE A 75 19.96 -9.38 5.37
C ILE A 75 20.16 -10.72 6.10
N LEU A 76 21.15 -10.84 6.97
CA LEU A 76 21.40 -12.06 7.75
C LEU A 76 20.22 -12.39 8.68
N SER A 77 19.65 -11.39 9.35
CA SER A 77 18.50 -11.57 10.24
C SER A 77 17.28 -12.12 9.49
N LEU A 78 17.07 -11.65 8.25
CA LEU A 78 15.97 -12.08 7.40
C LEU A 78 16.18 -13.52 6.90
N HIS A 79 17.42 -13.93 6.62
CA HIS A 79 17.75 -15.32 6.32
C HIS A 79 17.48 -16.26 7.50
N ILE A 80 17.86 -15.87 8.72
CA ILE A 80 17.59 -16.66 9.93
C ILE A 80 16.07 -16.78 10.17
N ALA A 81 15.34 -15.68 9.99
CA ALA A 81 13.87 -15.67 10.09
C ALA A 81 13.21 -16.57 9.03
N GLY A 82 13.71 -16.51 7.78
CA GLY A 82 13.28 -17.37 6.67
C GLY A 82 13.56 -18.86 6.95
N PHE A 83 14.76 -19.19 7.44
CA PHE A 83 15.13 -20.56 7.80
C PHE A 83 14.26 -21.14 8.92
N SER A 84 13.97 -20.34 9.96
CA SER A 84 13.04 -20.73 11.02
C SER A 84 11.63 -21.03 10.48
N SER A 85 11.16 -20.21 9.54
CA SER A 85 9.85 -20.38 8.90
C SER A 85 9.81 -21.62 7.99
N LEU A 86 10.91 -21.94 7.28
CA LEU A 86 11.06 -23.17 6.48
C LEU A 86 11.01 -24.43 7.37
N MET A 87 11.75 -24.43 8.48
CA MET A 87 11.72 -25.53 9.45
C MET A 87 10.33 -25.71 10.06
N GLY A 88 9.63 -24.60 10.34
CA GLY A 88 8.24 -24.61 10.77
C GLY A 88 7.30 -25.23 9.74
N ALA A 89 7.43 -24.86 8.46
CA ALA A 89 6.63 -25.42 7.38
C ALA A 89 6.83 -26.94 7.24
N ILE A 90 8.08 -27.42 7.26
CA ILE A 90 8.41 -28.86 7.23
C ILE A 90 7.80 -29.59 8.44
N ASN A 91 7.90 -29.00 9.63
CA ASN A 91 7.32 -29.58 10.84
C ASN A 91 5.79 -29.72 10.74
N ILE A 92 5.10 -28.70 10.21
CA ILE A 92 3.65 -28.74 10.01
C ILE A 92 3.27 -29.79 8.96
N ILE A 93 3.97 -29.87 7.83
CA ILE A 93 3.73 -30.87 6.78
C ILE A 93 3.88 -32.29 7.36
N THR A 94 5.00 -32.56 8.02
CA THR A 94 5.28 -33.87 8.61
C THR A 94 4.28 -34.23 9.72
N THR A 95 3.90 -33.27 10.55
CA THR A 95 2.88 -33.45 11.60
C THR A 95 1.53 -33.82 10.99
N ILE A 96 1.07 -33.10 9.96
CA ILE A 96 -0.22 -33.36 9.31
C ILE A 96 -0.21 -34.72 8.61
N ILE A 97 0.91 -35.18 8.07
CA ILE A 97 0.99 -36.50 7.42
C ILE A 97 1.01 -37.63 8.46
N ASN A 98 1.79 -37.47 9.53
CA ASN A 98 2.13 -38.54 10.48
C ASN A 98 1.19 -38.63 11.69
N MET A 99 0.55 -37.54 12.11
CA MET A 99 -0.33 -37.51 13.29
C MET A 99 -1.82 -37.65 12.93
N ARG A 100 -2.15 -38.11 11.72
CA ARG A 100 -3.54 -38.43 11.35
C ARG A 100 -4.04 -39.61 12.16
N ALA A 101 -5.34 -39.62 12.45
CA ALA A 101 -5.98 -40.76 13.07
C ALA A 101 -5.79 -42.01 12.19
N PRO A 102 -5.43 -43.17 12.76
CA PRO A 102 -5.27 -44.40 12.00
C PRO A 102 -6.55 -44.73 11.20
N GLY A 103 -6.42 -44.97 9.90
CA GLY A 103 -7.56 -45.26 9.02
C GLY A 103 -8.28 -44.03 8.45
N MET A 104 -7.85 -42.81 8.77
CA MET A 104 -8.39 -41.58 8.18
C MET A 104 -7.66 -41.21 6.87
N SER A 105 -8.39 -41.08 5.76
CA SER A 105 -7.85 -40.58 4.49
C SER A 105 -7.58 -39.07 4.54
N MET A 106 -6.71 -38.57 3.66
CA MET A 106 -6.36 -37.14 3.60
C MET A 106 -7.58 -36.26 3.32
N GLU A 107 -8.49 -36.72 2.47
CA GLU A 107 -9.72 -36.03 2.09
C GLU A 107 -10.68 -35.81 3.28
N ARG A 108 -10.57 -36.62 4.33
CA ARG A 108 -11.40 -36.53 5.53
C ARG A 108 -10.83 -35.59 6.60
N LEU A 109 -9.71 -34.91 6.32
CA LEU A 109 -9.19 -33.89 7.22
C LEU A 109 -10.13 -32.67 7.27
N PRO A 110 -10.25 -32.00 8.43
CA PRO A 110 -10.96 -30.73 8.51
C PRO A 110 -10.39 -29.69 7.54
N LEU A 111 -11.25 -28.85 6.96
CA LEU A 111 -10.85 -27.78 6.03
C LEU A 111 -9.77 -26.85 6.58
N PHE A 112 -9.79 -26.60 7.90
CA PHE A 112 -8.75 -25.83 8.57
C PHE A 112 -7.36 -26.48 8.45
N VAL A 113 -7.26 -27.80 8.63
CA VAL A 113 -5.99 -28.53 8.53
C VAL A 113 -5.51 -28.55 7.08
N TRP A 114 -6.42 -28.67 6.12
CA TRP A 114 -6.12 -28.53 4.69
C TRP A 114 -5.56 -27.16 4.35
N ALA A 115 -6.20 -26.08 4.84
CA ALA A 115 -5.71 -24.72 4.63
C ALA A 115 -4.29 -24.54 5.19
N VAL A 116 -4.03 -25.03 6.40
CA VAL A 116 -2.69 -24.98 7.02
C VAL A 116 -1.67 -25.82 6.24
N PHE A 117 -2.07 -26.99 5.73
CA PHE A 117 -1.20 -27.87 4.92
C PHE A 117 -0.79 -27.21 3.61
N ILE A 118 -1.73 -26.59 2.90
CA ILE A 118 -1.47 -25.87 1.64
C ILE A 118 -0.55 -24.67 1.92
N THR A 119 -0.85 -23.88 2.96
CA THR A 119 -0.01 -22.74 3.35
C THR A 119 1.43 -23.16 3.69
N ALA A 120 1.63 -24.30 4.34
CA ALA A 120 2.97 -24.81 4.63
C ALA A 120 3.75 -25.16 3.35
N TRP A 121 3.12 -25.78 2.35
CA TRP A 121 3.75 -26.01 1.05
C TRP A 121 4.06 -24.72 0.30
N LEU A 122 3.15 -23.74 0.33
CA LEU A 122 3.39 -22.42 -0.27
C LEU A 122 4.58 -21.71 0.39
N LEU A 123 4.69 -21.76 1.72
CA LEU A 123 5.85 -21.21 2.45
C LEU A 123 7.16 -21.92 2.08
N LEU A 124 7.15 -23.26 2.01
CA LEU A 124 8.31 -24.06 1.65
C LEU A 124 8.85 -23.71 0.26
N LEU A 125 7.96 -23.44 -0.70
CA LEU A 125 8.32 -23.13 -2.09
C LEU A 125 8.64 -21.65 -2.32
N SER A 126 8.02 -20.73 -1.57
CA SER A 126 8.17 -19.27 -1.78
C SER A 126 9.39 -18.66 -1.08
N LEU A 127 9.69 -19.07 0.17
CA LEU A 127 10.78 -18.50 0.94
C LEU A 127 12.18 -18.66 0.30
N PRO A 128 12.50 -19.78 -0.40
CA PRO A 128 13.78 -19.92 -1.10
C PRO A 128 13.98 -18.88 -2.22
N VAL A 129 12.90 -18.47 -2.90
CA VAL A 129 12.95 -17.44 -3.96
C VAL A 129 13.32 -16.09 -3.36
N LEU A 130 12.68 -15.73 -2.23
CA LEU A 130 13.00 -14.51 -1.50
C LEU A 130 14.43 -14.53 -0.95
N ALA A 131 14.86 -15.64 -0.33
CA ALA A 131 16.22 -15.82 0.18
C ALA A 131 17.26 -15.70 -0.94
N GLY A 132 17.00 -16.27 -2.12
CA GLY A 132 17.85 -16.13 -3.30
C GLY A 132 18.03 -14.68 -3.72
N ALA A 133 16.94 -13.92 -3.80
CA ALA A 133 16.99 -12.50 -4.18
C ALA A 133 17.81 -11.65 -3.19
N ILE A 134 17.63 -11.88 -1.89
CA ILE A 134 18.38 -11.13 -0.87
C ILE A 134 19.84 -11.60 -0.79
N THR A 135 20.12 -12.88 -1.07
CA THR A 135 21.49 -13.39 -1.18
C THR A 135 22.23 -12.74 -2.35
N MET A 136 21.59 -12.62 -3.52
CA MET A 136 22.17 -11.90 -4.67
C MET A 136 22.51 -10.45 -4.32
N LEU A 137 21.68 -9.79 -3.52
CA LEU A 137 21.98 -8.45 -3.02
C LEU A 137 23.19 -8.44 -2.07
N LEU A 138 23.30 -9.44 -1.20
CA LEU A 138 24.46 -9.57 -0.32
C LEU A 138 25.75 -9.78 -1.11
N THR A 139 25.71 -10.56 -2.20
CA THR A 139 26.86 -10.77 -3.08
C THR A 139 27.20 -9.52 -3.88
N ASP A 140 26.22 -8.73 -4.29
CA ASP A 140 26.47 -7.44 -4.96
C ASP A 140 27.21 -6.47 -4.02
N ARG A 141 26.80 -6.44 -2.74
CA ARG A 141 27.44 -5.61 -1.71
C ARG A 141 28.85 -6.05 -1.32
N ASN A 142 29.12 -7.35 -1.22
CA ASN A 142 30.32 -7.86 -0.55
C ASN A 142 31.28 -8.64 -1.47
N LEU A 143 30.78 -9.19 -2.57
CA LEU A 143 31.55 -10.06 -3.49
C LEU A 143 31.71 -9.44 -4.89
N ASN A 144 31.40 -8.15 -5.05
CA ASN A 144 31.46 -7.41 -6.31
C ASN A 144 30.72 -8.11 -7.47
N THR A 145 29.61 -8.79 -7.17
CA THR A 145 28.68 -9.25 -8.22
C THR A 145 27.83 -8.07 -8.70
N SER A 146 27.18 -8.23 -9.85
CA SER A 146 26.35 -7.17 -10.46
C SER A 146 24.99 -7.71 -10.88
N PHE A 147 24.27 -8.40 -9.98
CA PHE A 147 22.92 -8.89 -10.27
C PHE A 147 21.90 -7.75 -10.35
N TYR A 148 22.03 -6.74 -9.49
CA TYR A 148 21.14 -5.58 -9.39
C TYR A 148 21.81 -4.24 -9.70
N ASP A 149 23.13 -4.18 -9.86
CA ASP A 149 23.83 -2.96 -10.29
C ASP A 149 23.76 -2.76 -11.81
N ALA A 150 23.06 -1.69 -12.24
CA ALA A 150 22.92 -1.32 -13.64
C ALA A 150 24.26 -0.98 -14.32
N ASN A 151 25.26 -0.51 -13.56
CA ASN A 151 26.59 -0.20 -14.13
C ASN A 151 27.36 -1.47 -14.48
N GLY A 152 27.10 -2.58 -13.79
CA GLY A 152 27.71 -3.89 -14.01
C GLY A 152 26.87 -4.84 -14.88
N GLY A 153 25.82 -4.35 -15.55
CA GLY A 153 24.94 -5.14 -16.42
C GLY A 153 23.78 -5.86 -15.73
N GLY A 154 23.58 -5.63 -14.42
CA GLY A 154 22.43 -6.11 -13.65
C GLY A 154 21.16 -5.28 -13.83
N ASP A 155 20.05 -5.76 -13.28
CA ASP A 155 18.75 -5.06 -13.36
C ASP A 155 18.09 -4.92 -11.98
N PRO A 156 18.04 -3.69 -11.40
CA PRO A 156 17.33 -3.43 -10.15
C PRO A 156 15.83 -3.77 -10.21
N ILE A 157 15.24 -3.92 -11.40
CA ILE A 157 13.82 -4.25 -11.62
C ILE A 157 13.53 -5.69 -11.17
N LEU A 158 14.49 -6.61 -11.24
CA LEU A 158 14.28 -7.99 -10.78
C LEU A 158 13.90 -8.03 -9.28
N TYR A 159 14.53 -7.16 -8.48
CA TYR A 159 14.19 -6.99 -7.07
C TYR A 159 12.85 -6.26 -6.87
N GLN A 160 12.45 -5.36 -7.80
CA GLN A 160 11.12 -4.72 -7.80
C GLN A 160 10.00 -5.71 -8.09
N HIS A 161 10.22 -6.75 -8.90
CA HIS A 161 9.20 -7.76 -9.16
C HIS A 161 8.81 -8.58 -7.93
N LEU A 162 9.69 -8.64 -6.90
CA LEU A 162 9.36 -9.23 -5.61
C LEU A 162 8.49 -8.31 -4.74
N PHE A 163 8.55 -6.99 -4.94
CA PHE A 163 7.89 -6.01 -4.10
C PHE A 163 7.14 -4.96 -4.94
N LEU A 164 5.80 -5.07 -4.98
CA LEU A 164 4.92 -4.18 -5.74
C LEU A 164 4.75 -2.79 -5.07
N CYS A 165 5.84 -2.18 -4.59
CA CYS A 165 5.86 -0.92 -3.84
C CYS A 165 6.39 0.26 -4.68
N PHE A 166 6.16 1.48 -4.19
CA PHE A 166 6.67 2.70 -4.82
C PHE A 166 8.21 2.75 -4.79
N ASN A 167 8.82 3.26 -5.87
CA ASN A 167 10.27 3.45 -5.97
C ASN A 167 10.62 4.92 -6.28
N PHE A 168 11.29 5.59 -5.36
CA PHE A 168 11.65 7.00 -5.47
C PHE A 168 13.12 7.26 -5.80
N LEU A 169 13.91 6.23 -6.09
CA LEU A 169 15.36 6.37 -6.22
C LEU A 169 15.79 7.36 -7.29
N ALA A 170 15.31 7.20 -8.53
CA ALA A 170 15.71 8.06 -9.64
C ALA A 170 15.37 9.53 -9.36
N PHE A 171 14.21 9.75 -8.72
CA PHE A 171 13.82 11.07 -8.22
C PHE A 171 14.79 11.60 -7.16
N ARG A 172 15.18 10.79 -6.16
CA ARG A 172 16.11 11.20 -5.08
C ARG A 172 17.50 11.56 -5.60
N GLN A 173 18.02 10.79 -6.54
CA GLN A 173 19.32 11.07 -7.17
C GLN A 173 19.30 12.42 -7.89
N GLN A 174 18.25 12.69 -8.67
CA GLN A 174 18.12 13.96 -9.39
C GLN A 174 17.73 15.13 -8.49
N TRP A 175 17.03 14.87 -7.39
CA TRP A 175 16.66 15.90 -6.40
C TRP A 175 17.89 16.59 -5.81
N ALA A 176 18.93 15.82 -5.49
CA ALA A 176 20.16 16.30 -4.86
C ALA A 176 20.99 17.23 -5.76
N VAL A 177 20.87 17.09 -7.08
CA VAL A 177 21.63 17.89 -8.06
C VAL A 177 20.80 19.01 -8.68
N HIS A 178 19.48 18.99 -8.50
CA HIS A 178 18.59 19.92 -9.18
C HIS A 178 18.67 21.35 -8.61
N PRO A 179 18.73 22.41 -9.44
CA PRO A 179 19.10 23.76 -9.01
C PRO A 179 18.23 24.38 -7.90
N ARG A 180 16.95 24.04 -7.85
CA ARG A 180 15.99 24.56 -6.85
C ARG A 180 15.92 23.74 -5.56
N THR A 181 16.46 22.53 -5.57
CA THR A 181 16.22 21.53 -4.53
C THR A 181 17.49 20.98 -3.89
N LYS A 182 18.67 21.24 -4.49
CA LYS A 182 19.98 20.78 -4.00
C LYS A 182 20.26 21.10 -2.52
N ASP A 183 19.77 22.24 -2.03
CA ASP A 183 19.99 22.71 -0.66
C ASP A 183 18.81 22.35 0.28
N LEU A 184 17.82 21.60 -0.21
CA LEU A 184 16.58 21.29 0.49
C LEU A 184 16.55 19.83 0.95
N PRO A 185 15.92 19.55 2.10
CA PRO A 185 15.72 18.18 2.56
C PRO A 185 14.88 17.41 1.54
N VAL A 186 15.24 16.15 1.31
CA VAL A 186 14.52 15.28 0.39
C VAL A 186 13.13 14.96 0.96
N PRO A 187 12.05 15.01 0.15
CA PRO A 187 10.72 14.68 0.61
C PRO A 187 10.61 13.24 1.14
N SER A 188 9.74 13.03 2.13
CA SER A 188 9.48 11.70 2.69
C SER A 188 8.69 10.82 1.73
N ASP A 189 8.90 9.50 1.80
CA ASP A 189 8.18 8.52 0.98
C ASP A 189 6.66 8.60 1.18
N SER A 190 6.23 8.86 2.41
CA SER A 190 4.82 9.07 2.74
C SER A 190 4.26 10.29 1.99
N PHE A 191 4.98 11.41 1.97
CA PHE A 191 4.55 12.57 1.19
C PHE A 191 4.57 12.30 -0.32
N LEU A 192 5.56 11.57 -0.85
CA LEU A 192 5.66 11.27 -2.27
C LEU A 192 4.55 10.33 -2.75
N SER A 193 4.26 9.27 -2.01
CA SER A 193 3.14 8.35 -2.28
C SER A 193 1.79 9.08 -2.19
N TRP A 194 1.61 9.93 -1.16
CA TRP A 194 0.47 10.83 -1.05
C TRP A 194 0.32 11.74 -2.27
N PHE A 195 1.41 12.38 -2.71
CA PHE A 195 1.40 13.32 -3.82
C PHE A 195 1.02 12.64 -5.14
N ILE A 196 1.49 11.40 -5.36
CA ILE A 196 1.09 10.58 -6.50
C ILE A 196 -0.40 10.29 -6.43
N GLY A 197 -0.91 9.77 -5.30
CA GLY A 197 -2.33 9.47 -5.12
C GLY A 197 -3.23 10.68 -5.34
N PHE A 198 -2.85 11.84 -4.79
CA PHE A 198 -3.57 13.09 -4.97
C PHE A 198 -3.58 13.55 -6.44
N THR A 199 -2.43 13.48 -7.12
CA THR A 199 -2.28 13.86 -8.53
C THR A 199 -3.01 12.90 -9.47
N GLU A 200 -3.10 11.62 -9.15
CA GLU A 200 -3.84 10.65 -9.95
C GLU A 200 -5.37 10.87 -9.89
N GLY A 201 -5.87 11.40 -8.77
CA GLY A 201 -7.24 11.86 -8.65
C GLY A 201 -7.48 13.19 -9.37
N ASP A 202 -6.92 14.29 -8.85
CA ASP A 202 -7.27 15.66 -9.26
C ASP A 202 -6.27 16.31 -10.24
N GLY A 203 -5.14 15.65 -10.52
CA GLY A 203 -4.09 16.19 -11.36
C GLY A 203 -4.29 15.99 -12.87
N SER A 204 -3.60 16.84 -13.64
CA SER A 204 -3.62 16.81 -15.09
C SER A 204 -2.23 17.04 -15.69
N PHE A 205 -1.75 16.05 -16.44
CA PHE A 205 -0.58 16.17 -17.32
C PHE A 205 -1.03 16.75 -18.66
N VAL A 206 -0.64 18.00 -18.93
CA VAL A 206 -1.12 18.75 -20.09
C VAL A 206 -0.01 18.94 -21.11
N VAL A 207 -0.30 18.52 -22.34
CA VAL A 207 0.44 18.88 -23.55
C VAL A 207 -0.39 19.93 -24.29
N ASN A 208 0.09 21.16 -24.33
CA ASN A 208 -0.60 22.25 -25.03
C ASN A 208 -0.40 22.12 -26.56
N HIS A 209 -1.27 22.73 -27.36
CA HIS A 209 -1.16 22.77 -28.82
C HIS A 209 0.18 23.35 -29.32
N ARG A 210 0.81 24.22 -28.52
CA ARG A 210 2.12 24.81 -28.78
C ARG A 210 3.30 23.88 -28.42
N GLY A 211 3.05 22.66 -27.96
CA GLY A 211 4.06 21.73 -27.47
C GLY A 211 4.57 22.03 -26.05
N GLU A 212 3.97 22.99 -25.35
CA GLU A 212 4.31 23.29 -23.95
C GLU A 212 3.75 22.20 -23.02
N LEU A 213 4.60 21.74 -22.10
CA LEU A 213 4.27 20.69 -21.14
C LEU A 213 4.06 21.32 -19.77
N SER A 214 3.04 20.86 -19.05
CA SER A 214 2.85 21.23 -17.65
C SER A 214 2.08 20.18 -16.87
N LEU A 215 2.47 20.00 -15.60
CA LEU A 215 1.62 19.36 -14.60
C LEU A 215 0.80 20.44 -13.91
N ILE A 216 -0.52 20.23 -13.84
CA ILE A 216 -1.48 21.19 -13.30
C ILE A 216 -2.33 20.50 -12.25
N LEU A 217 -2.45 21.13 -11.09
CA LEU A 217 -3.40 20.77 -10.03
C LEU A 217 -4.34 21.95 -9.80
N ILE A 218 -5.63 21.68 -9.66
CA ILE A 218 -6.66 22.71 -9.49
C ILE A 218 -7.44 22.39 -8.23
N GLN A 219 -7.62 23.38 -7.35
CA GLN A 219 -8.43 23.26 -6.14
C GLN A 219 -9.26 24.52 -5.90
N GLY A 220 -10.41 24.35 -5.24
CA GLY A 220 -11.22 25.48 -4.77
C GLY A 220 -10.57 26.22 -3.59
N VAL A 221 -11.06 27.42 -3.26
CA VAL A 221 -10.55 28.23 -2.13
C VAL A 221 -10.55 27.44 -0.82
N ASP A 222 -11.61 26.66 -0.59
CA ASP A 222 -11.79 25.87 0.63
C ASP A 222 -10.73 24.78 0.81
N ASN A 223 -10.04 24.40 -0.27
CA ASN A 223 -9.03 23.34 -0.31
C ASN A 223 -7.65 23.83 -0.81
N VAL A 224 -7.43 25.15 -0.86
CA VAL A 224 -6.17 25.73 -1.37
C VAL A 224 -4.95 25.28 -0.58
N GLU A 225 -5.14 24.92 0.70
CA GLU A 225 -4.10 24.38 1.57
C GLU A 225 -3.43 23.12 0.99
N LEU A 226 -4.16 22.29 0.23
CA LEU A 226 -3.61 21.11 -0.44
C LEU A 226 -2.58 21.50 -1.50
N LEU A 227 -2.84 22.58 -2.26
CA LEU A 227 -1.87 23.09 -3.24
C LEU A 227 -0.62 23.65 -2.53
N TYR A 228 -0.79 24.36 -1.42
CA TYR A 228 0.33 24.84 -0.61
C TYR A 228 1.12 23.70 0.03
N ARG A 229 0.48 22.60 0.41
CA ARG A 229 1.17 21.37 0.87
C ARG A 229 2.05 20.80 -0.23
N VAL A 230 1.52 20.65 -1.45
CA VAL A 230 2.31 20.20 -2.59
C VAL A 230 3.49 21.15 -2.80
N GLN A 231 3.24 22.45 -2.95
CA GLN A 231 4.29 23.43 -3.20
C GLN A 231 5.35 23.47 -2.07
N LYS A 232 4.96 23.31 -0.79
CA LYS A 232 5.91 23.25 0.33
C LYS A 232 6.73 21.96 0.33
N GLY A 233 6.16 20.84 -0.09
CA GLY A 233 6.83 19.55 -0.10
C GLY A 233 7.78 19.36 -1.27
N ILE A 234 7.34 19.59 -2.51
CA ILE A 234 8.22 19.46 -3.70
C ILE A 234 8.98 20.75 -4.04
N ARG A 235 8.56 21.93 -3.56
CA ARG A 235 9.23 23.22 -3.81
C ARG A 235 9.35 23.59 -5.29
N LEU A 236 8.48 23.00 -6.12
CA LEU A 236 8.37 23.25 -7.55
C LEU A 236 7.05 23.93 -7.87
N GLY A 237 7.03 24.66 -8.98
CA GLY A 237 5.84 25.30 -9.53
C GLY A 237 5.33 26.53 -8.77
N ASN A 238 4.38 27.20 -9.41
CA ASN A 238 3.77 28.43 -8.90
C ASN A 238 2.27 28.22 -8.71
N ILE A 239 1.76 28.71 -7.58
CA ILE A 239 0.31 28.75 -7.31
C ILE A 239 -0.22 30.09 -7.80
N ILE A 240 -1.24 30.04 -8.65
CA ILE A 240 -1.89 31.21 -9.23
C ILE A 240 -3.38 31.14 -8.89
N LYS A 241 -3.95 32.27 -8.50
CA LYS A 241 -5.40 32.39 -8.33
C LYS A 241 -6.06 32.57 -9.71
N GLN A 242 -6.98 31.69 -10.06
CA GLN A 242 -7.71 31.72 -11.33
C GLN A 242 -9.19 32.02 -11.06
N GLY A 243 -9.56 33.30 -11.13
CA GLY A 243 -10.92 33.76 -10.81
C GLY A 243 -11.19 33.86 -9.31
N PRO A 244 -12.46 33.98 -8.89
CA PRO A 244 -12.80 34.25 -7.50
C PRO A 244 -12.62 33.03 -6.58
N ARG A 245 -12.86 31.82 -7.10
CA ARG A 245 -13.04 30.60 -6.29
C ARG A 245 -12.00 29.51 -6.50
N VAL A 246 -11.08 29.65 -7.45
CA VAL A 246 -10.20 28.56 -7.87
C VAL A 246 -8.74 28.98 -7.82
N TYR A 247 -7.90 28.05 -7.37
CA TYR A 247 -6.44 28.16 -7.38
C TYR A 247 -5.86 27.04 -8.22
N ARG A 248 -4.73 27.34 -8.88
CA ARG A 248 -4.04 26.41 -9.77
C ARG A 248 -2.56 26.40 -9.45
N LEU A 249 -2.01 25.21 -9.17
CA LEU A 249 -0.57 24.98 -9.15
C LEU A 249 -0.12 24.56 -10.55
N ILE A 250 0.89 25.23 -11.09
CA ILE A 250 1.46 24.94 -12.42
C ILE A 250 2.96 24.63 -12.28
N ILE A 251 3.36 23.45 -12.75
CA ILE A 251 4.75 23.03 -12.88
C ILE A 251 5.02 22.85 -14.38
N GLY A 252 5.74 23.79 -15.00
CA GLY A 252 6.01 23.77 -16.44
C GLY A 252 7.47 23.99 -16.82
N ARG A 253 8.36 24.29 -15.86
CA ARG A 253 9.79 24.41 -16.14
C ARG A 253 10.34 23.02 -16.50
N ARG A 254 11.16 22.95 -17.55
CA ARG A 254 11.65 21.68 -18.11
C ARG A 254 12.46 20.83 -17.11
N GLU A 255 13.26 21.47 -16.28
CA GLU A 255 14.05 20.83 -15.20
C GLU A 255 13.11 20.30 -14.09
N ASP A 256 12.16 21.13 -13.64
CA ASP A 256 11.14 20.74 -12.65
C ASP A 256 10.30 19.55 -13.17
N LEU A 257 9.95 19.56 -14.46
CA LEU A 257 9.23 18.46 -15.12
C LEU A 257 10.06 17.18 -15.21
N HIS A 258 11.38 17.27 -15.34
CA HIS A 258 12.26 16.11 -15.29
C HIS A 258 12.11 15.37 -13.97
N LEU A 259 12.15 16.11 -12.85
CA LEU A 259 11.93 15.53 -11.51
C LEU A 259 10.54 14.91 -11.37
N ILE A 260 9.49 15.59 -11.85
CA ILE A 260 8.13 15.06 -11.81
C ILE A 260 8.02 13.77 -12.65
N LEU A 261 8.62 13.72 -13.83
CA LEU A 261 8.61 12.52 -14.66
C LEU A 261 9.31 11.36 -13.94
N LEU A 262 10.47 11.58 -13.33
CA LEU A 262 11.16 10.54 -12.57
C LEU A 262 10.38 10.09 -11.33
N LEU A 263 9.65 10.99 -10.69
CA LEU A 263 8.79 10.66 -9.55
C LEU A 263 7.62 9.76 -9.95
N PHE A 264 6.98 10.02 -11.09
CA PHE A 264 5.80 9.26 -11.53
C PHE A 264 6.16 8.02 -12.36
N ASN A 265 7.35 7.98 -12.98
CA ASN A 265 7.77 6.85 -13.82
C ASN A 265 7.83 5.55 -13.01
N GLY A 266 7.04 4.55 -13.39
CA GLY A 266 6.90 3.29 -12.65
C GLY A 266 6.02 3.37 -11.40
N ASN A 267 5.61 4.56 -10.94
CA ASN A 267 4.86 4.76 -9.70
C ASN A 267 3.38 5.09 -9.89
N VAL A 268 2.92 5.38 -11.12
CA VAL A 268 1.50 5.58 -11.40
C VAL A 268 0.73 4.28 -11.14
N VAL A 269 -0.36 4.35 -10.36
CA VAL A 269 -1.17 3.19 -9.99
C VAL A 269 -2.28 2.93 -11.01
N LEU A 270 -3.07 3.95 -11.35
CA LEU A 270 -4.27 3.84 -12.19
C LEU A 270 -3.92 3.56 -13.66
N PRO A 271 -4.46 2.48 -14.27
CA PRO A 271 -4.26 2.18 -15.68
C PRO A 271 -4.64 3.31 -16.63
N SER A 272 -5.73 4.05 -16.37
CA SER A 272 -6.10 5.21 -17.20
C SER A 272 -5.04 6.31 -17.18
N ARG A 273 -4.44 6.56 -16.00
CA ARG A 273 -3.39 7.57 -15.81
C ARG A 273 -2.06 7.12 -16.41
N LYS A 274 -1.74 5.82 -16.42
CA LYS A 274 -0.55 5.29 -17.11
C LYS A 274 -0.53 5.66 -18.59
N VAL A 275 -1.67 5.56 -19.28
CA VAL A 275 -1.79 5.93 -20.70
C VAL A 275 -1.58 7.44 -20.90
N GLN A 276 -2.17 8.29 -20.05
CA GLN A 276 -1.97 9.74 -20.11
C GLN A 276 -0.52 10.13 -19.83
N PHE A 277 0.08 9.52 -18.82
CA PHE A 277 1.46 9.77 -18.42
C PHE A 277 2.46 9.30 -19.48
N SER A 278 2.25 8.15 -20.10
CA SER A 278 3.08 7.66 -21.21
C SER A 278 3.09 8.65 -22.38
N LYS A 279 1.92 9.15 -22.80
CA LYS A 279 1.82 10.19 -23.84
C LYS A 279 2.57 11.48 -23.45
N PHE A 280 2.43 11.91 -22.20
CA PHE A 280 3.12 13.09 -21.69
C PHE A 280 4.64 12.91 -21.66
N MET A 281 5.14 11.74 -21.27
CA MET A 281 6.56 11.39 -21.28
C MET A 281 7.12 11.32 -22.70
N THR A 282 6.39 10.74 -23.65
CA THR A 282 6.78 10.76 -25.07
C THR A 282 6.89 12.20 -25.58
N ALA A 283 5.93 13.07 -25.24
CA ALA A 283 5.99 14.48 -25.60
C ALA A 283 7.21 15.21 -24.98
N TYR A 284 7.56 14.89 -23.73
CA TYR A 284 8.77 15.40 -23.07
C TYR A 284 10.05 14.94 -23.76
N ASN A 285 10.14 13.65 -24.08
CA ASN A 285 11.32 13.09 -24.75
C ASN A 285 11.52 13.65 -26.18
N ASN A 286 10.45 14.12 -26.81
CA ASN A 286 10.52 14.77 -28.13
C ASN A 286 10.90 16.26 -28.07
N LEU A 287 11.08 16.85 -26.88
CA LEU A 287 11.52 18.23 -26.77
C LEU A 287 12.98 18.38 -27.26
N SER A 288 13.24 19.40 -28.06
CA SER A 288 14.60 19.74 -28.51
C SER A 288 15.50 20.12 -27.32
N ARG A 289 16.73 19.59 -27.28
CA ARG A 289 17.78 19.87 -26.28
C ARG A 289 17.43 19.38 -24.85
N LEU A 290 17.30 18.06 -24.69
CA LEU A 290 17.31 17.43 -23.37
C LEU A 290 18.75 17.40 -22.85
N GLN A 291 19.00 18.00 -21.69
CA GLN A 291 20.32 17.95 -21.03
C GLN A 291 20.65 16.54 -20.52
N SER A 292 19.63 15.80 -20.04
CA SER A 292 19.78 14.49 -19.40
C SER A 292 19.45 13.30 -20.31
N GLY A 293 19.25 13.54 -21.62
CA GLY A 293 18.77 12.51 -22.55
C GLY A 293 17.28 12.13 -22.35
N PRO A 294 16.75 11.22 -23.17
CA PRO A 294 15.37 10.75 -23.06
C PRO A 294 15.18 9.81 -21.85
N ILE A 295 14.03 9.90 -21.18
CA ILE A 295 13.66 9.01 -20.08
C ILE A 295 13.00 7.74 -20.63
N THR A 296 13.51 6.58 -20.26
CA THR A 296 12.87 5.29 -20.58
C THR A 296 11.63 5.06 -19.72
N TYR A 297 10.51 4.74 -20.35
CA TYR A 297 9.25 4.45 -19.64
C TYR A 297 9.30 3.10 -18.93
N LEU A 298 9.00 3.09 -17.63
CA LEU A 298 8.97 1.88 -16.81
C LEU A 298 7.56 1.30 -16.75
N THR A 299 7.41 0.06 -17.24
CA THR A 299 6.15 -0.68 -17.19
C THR A 299 6.02 -1.45 -15.87
N SER A 300 5.89 -0.73 -14.75
CA SER A 300 5.71 -1.34 -13.44
C SER A 300 4.23 -1.47 -13.04
N ARG A 301 3.92 -2.45 -12.19
CA ARG A 301 2.59 -2.69 -11.58
C ARG A 301 2.64 -2.45 -10.07
N VAL A 302 2.97 -1.22 -9.67
CA VAL A 302 2.85 -0.81 -8.26
C VAL A 302 1.40 -0.85 -7.80
N LEU A 303 1.17 -1.35 -6.58
CA LEU A 303 -0.13 -1.36 -5.93
C LEU A 303 -0.04 -0.61 -4.59
N PRO A 304 -1.08 0.16 -4.21
CA PRO A 304 -1.10 0.85 -2.93
C PRO A 304 -1.31 -0.14 -1.78
N SER A 305 -0.85 0.24 -0.60
CA SER A 305 -0.94 -0.50 0.65
C SER A 305 -1.53 0.39 1.75
N LEU A 306 -1.82 -0.19 2.93
CA LEU A 306 -2.20 0.57 4.11
C LEU A 306 -1.00 1.17 4.87
N GLU A 307 0.22 0.90 4.43
CA GLU A 307 1.46 1.42 5.02
C GLU A 307 1.92 2.71 4.33
N ASP A 308 1.55 2.91 3.06
CA ASP A 308 1.79 4.13 2.31
C ASP A 308 0.61 5.13 2.38
N GLN A 309 0.83 6.34 1.85
CA GLN A 309 -0.17 7.42 1.89
C GLN A 309 -0.85 7.65 0.54
N TRP A 310 -0.70 6.74 -0.43
CA TRP A 310 -1.36 6.90 -1.73
C TRP A 310 -2.88 6.97 -1.57
N LEU A 311 -3.46 6.08 -0.75
CA LEU A 311 -4.91 6.06 -0.54
C LEU A 311 -5.41 7.31 0.18
N LEU A 312 -4.60 7.91 1.07
CA LEU A 312 -4.93 9.19 1.70
C LEU A 312 -5.02 10.30 0.65
N GLY A 313 -4.00 10.46 -0.21
CA GLY A 313 -4.00 11.48 -1.25
C GLY A 313 -5.11 11.25 -2.28
N PHE A 314 -5.34 10.00 -2.66
CA PHE A 314 -6.42 9.64 -3.57
C PHE A 314 -7.80 9.88 -2.95
N THR A 315 -7.96 9.63 -1.65
CA THR A 315 -9.18 9.99 -0.90
C THR A 315 -9.38 11.49 -0.87
N GLU A 316 -8.33 12.28 -0.67
CA GLU A 316 -8.41 13.74 -0.70
C GLU A 316 -8.86 14.28 -2.06
N ALA A 317 -8.53 13.60 -3.15
CA ALA A 317 -9.01 13.95 -4.49
C ALA A 317 -10.43 13.41 -4.79
N GLU A 318 -10.64 12.09 -4.73
CA GLU A 318 -11.86 11.43 -5.24
C GLU A 318 -12.73 10.75 -4.17
N GLY A 319 -12.19 10.57 -2.96
CA GLY A 319 -12.91 9.91 -1.86
C GLY A 319 -14.09 10.71 -1.30
N CYS A 320 -15.09 10.01 -0.78
CA CYS A 320 -16.31 10.58 -0.22
C CYS A 320 -16.77 9.80 1.02
N PHE A 321 -17.12 10.53 2.08
CA PHE A 321 -17.75 9.98 3.29
C PHE A 321 -19.22 10.37 3.30
N THR A 322 -20.12 9.41 3.54
CA THR A 322 -21.57 9.67 3.52
C THR A 322 -22.28 8.92 4.64
N ILE A 323 -23.19 9.62 5.30
CA ILE A 323 -24.19 9.01 6.19
C ILE A 323 -25.55 9.52 5.74
N SER A 324 -26.49 8.62 5.53
CA SER A 324 -27.87 8.95 5.17
C SER A 324 -28.85 8.18 6.04
N PHE A 325 -29.85 8.88 6.55
CA PHE A 325 -30.94 8.30 7.33
C PHE A 325 -32.15 8.07 6.42
N LEU A 326 -32.78 6.90 6.52
CA LEU A 326 -34.00 6.64 5.77
C LEU A 326 -35.17 7.42 6.39
N SER A 327 -36.06 7.95 5.54
CA SER A 327 -37.27 8.67 5.98
C SER A 327 -38.32 7.73 6.57
N ASN A 328 -38.41 6.51 6.02
CA ASN A 328 -39.51 5.58 6.31
C ASN A 328 -39.20 4.60 7.44
N SER A 329 -37.99 4.65 8.03
CA SER A 329 -37.58 3.75 9.11
C SER A 329 -36.46 4.38 9.95
N VAL A 330 -36.14 3.75 11.09
CA VAL A 330 -34.97 4.12 11.91
C VAL A 330 -33.64 3.75 11.26
N ALA A 331 -33.66 3.05 10.12
CA ALA A 331 -32.45 2.63 9.43
C ALA A 331 -31.60 3.81 8.95
N PHE A 332 -30.32 3.52 8.77
CA PHE A 332 -29.31 4.43 8.26
C PHE A 332 -28.40 3.68 7.28
N ARG A 333 -27.63 4.44 6.49
CA ARG A 333 -26.57 3.94 5.62
C ARG A 333 -25.34 4.78 5.86
N THR A 334 -24.25 4.14 6.23
CA THR A 334 -22.92 4.76 6.40
C THR A 334 -21.99 4.15 5.37
N ARG A 335 -21.29 4.99 4.60
CA ARG A 335 -20.45 4.56 3.48
C ARG A 335 -19.22 5.44 3.32
N TYR A 336 -18.08 4.81 3.13
CA TYR A 336 -16.90 5.40 2.50
C TYR A 336 -16.87 4.95 1.03
N ILE A 337 -16.73 5.91 0.11
CA ILE A 337 -16.88 5.69 -1.32
C ILE A 337 -15.67 6.28 -2.05
N VAL A 338 -15.12 5.52 -2.98
CA VAL A 338 -14.09 5.99 -3.91
C VAL A 338 -14.57 5.68 -5.32
N SER A 339 -14.70 6.72 -6.15
CA SER A 339 -15.24 6.57 -7.51
C SER A 339 -14.16 6.82 -8.56
N GLN A 340 -14.24 6.10 -9.66
CA GLN A 340 -13.34 6.28 -10.78
C GLN A 340 -14.04 5.97 -12.11
N LYS A 341 -13.66 6.72 -13.15
CA LYS A 341 -14.13 6.53 -14.52
C LYS A 341 -13.30 5.46 -15.24
N GLY A 342 -13.96 4.69 -16.09
CA GLY A 342 -13.35 3.71 -16.98
C GLY A 342 -13.24 2.33 -16.34
N ALA A 343 -13.77 1.32 -17.04
CA ALA A 343 -13.61 -0.08 -16.66
C ALA A 343 -12.14 -0.52 -16.50
N CYS A 344 -11.20 0.16 -17.16
CA CYS A 344 -9.76 -0.11 -17.03
C CYS A 344 -9.22 0.11 -15.61
N ASN A 345 -9.90 0.89 -14.77
CA ASN A 345 -9.50 1.15 -13.38
C ASN A 345 -10.13 0.18 -12.36
N LEU A 346 -11.03 -0.71 -12.79
CA LEU A 346 -11.66 -1.72 -11.94
C LEU A 346 -10.66 -2.60 -11.16
N PRO A 347 -9.51 -3.01 -11.72
CA PRO A 347 -8.53 -3.79 -10.96
C PRO A 347 -8.02 -3.05 -9.71
N ILE A 348 -7.84 -1.72 -9.78
CA ILE A 348 -7.39 -0.91 -8.65
C ILE A 348 -8.51 -0.76 -7.61
N LEU A 349 -9.76 -0.56 -8.05
CA LEU A 349 -10.91 -0.55 -7.13
C LEU A 349 -11.10 -1.92 -6.47
N SER A 350 -10.84 -3.02 -7.18
CA SER A 350 -10.92 -4.38 -6.66
C SER A 350 -9.82 -4.64 -5.63
N HIS A 351 -8.63 -4.08 -5.85
CA HIS A 351 -7.55 -4.13 -4.89
C HIS A 351 -7.91 -3.46 -3.55
N LEU A 352 -8.73 -2.40 -3.55
CA LEU A 352 -9.22 -1.79 -2.30
C LEU A 352 -10.06 -2.78 -1.46
N ILE A 353 -10.82 -3.67 -2.10
CA ILE A 353 -11.55 -4.74 -1.39
C ILE A 353 -10.56 -5.64 -0.66
N THR A 354 -9.47 -6.02 -1.32
CA THR A 354 -8.40 -6.84 -0.72
C THR A 354 -7.70 -6.10 0.42
N LEU A 355 -7.43 -4.80 0.27
CA LEU A 355 -6.75 -3.99 1.30
C LEU A 355 -7.56 -3.88 2.59
N PHE A 356 -8.87 -3.62 2.48
CA PHE A 356 -9.73 -3.51 3.66
C PHE A 356 -10.31 -4.86 4.11
N GLY A 357 -10.21 -5.90 3.27
CA GLY A 357 -10.88 -7.19 3.49
C GLY A 357 -12.41 -7.10 3.42
N ALA A 358 -12.95 -5.98 2.90
CA ALA A 358 -14.38 -5.68 2.86
C ALA A 358 -14.69 -4.65 1.78
N GLY A 359 -15.98 -4.55 1.42
CA GLY A 359 -16.49 -3.59 0.43
C GLY A 359 -16.93 -4.24 -0.88
N VAL A 360 -17.59 -3.45 -1.71
CA VAL A 360 -18.15 -3.88 -2.99
C VAL A 360 -17.85 -2.86 -4.08
N ILE A 361 -17.86 -3.31 -5.34
CA ILE A 361 -17.82 -2.42 -6.50
C ILE A 361 -19.22 -2.33 -7.09
N GLU A 362 -19.70 -1.10 -7.26
CA GLU A 362 -20.98 -0.81 -7.90
C GLU A 362 -20.77 0.11 -9.11
N GLY A 363 -21.59 -0.07 -10.14
CA GLY A 363 -21.69 0.89 -11.24
C GLY A 363 -22.45 2.13 -10.79
N HIS A 364 -21.98 3.30 -11.22
CA HIS A 364 -22.70 4.56 -10.99
C HIS A 364 -23.85 4.71 -12.00
N SER A 365 -24.79 5.61 -11.71
CA SER A 365 -25.81 6.04 -12.67
C SER A 365 -25.23 6.67 -13.95
N GLN A 366 -23.99 7.17 -13.88
CA GLN A 366 -23.28 7.66 -15.05
C GLN A 366 -22.55 6.49 -15.71
N LYS A 367 -22.78 6.32 -17.00
CA LYS A 367 -22.16 5.24 -17.78
C LYS A 367 -20.64 5.30 -17.66
N ASP A 368 -20.02 4.13 -17.48
CA ASP A 368 -18.57 3.95 -17.37
C ASP A 368 -17.93 4.61 -16.13
N ASN A 369 -18.70 4.84 -15.07
CA ASN A 369 -18.17 5.21 -13.75
C ASN A 369 -18.43 4.06 -12.77
N TYR A 370 -17.42 3.70 -12.00
CA TYR A 370 -17.48 2.63 -11.01
C TYR A 370 -17.04 3.15 -9.65
N SER A 371 -17.65 2.63 -8.59
CA SER A 371 -17.39 3.07 -7.22
C SER A 371 -17.07 1.87 -6.36
N TYR A 372 -15.93 1.93 -5.66
CA TYR A 372 -15.69 1.10 -4.48
C TYR A 372 -16.47 1.68 -3.30
N ILE A 373 -17.22 0.84 -2.60
CA ILE A 373 -18.09 1.21 -1.50
C ILE A 373 -17.81 0.32 -0.30
N LEU A 374 -17.34 0.93 0.78
CA LEU A 374 -17.23 0.32 2.09
C LEU A 374 -18.45 0.73 2.92
N SER A 375 -19.40 -0.17 3.10
CA SER A 375 -20.68 0.10 3.76
C SER A 375 -20.89 -0.66 5.06
N GLY A 376 -21.55 -0.02 6.02
CA GLY A 376 -21.92 -0.61 7.30
C GLY A 376 -20.94 -0.26 8.43
N LEU A 377 -21.43 -0.20 9.67
CA LEU A 377 -20.65 0.27 10.82
C LEU A 377 -19.37 -0.55 11.05
N SER A 378 -19.49 -1.89 11.05
CA SER A 378 -18.34 -2.79 11.27
C SER A 378 -17.28 -2.65 10.18
N ASN A 379 -17.70 -2.52 8.92
CA ASN A 379 -16.78 -2.45 7.79
C ASN A 379 -16.08 -1.10 7.73
N VAL A 380 -16.82 -0.02 7.96
CA VAL A 380 -16.25 1.34 7.96
C VAL A 380 -15.20 1.52 9.06
N GLN A 381 -15.32 0.81 10.19
CA GLN A 381 -14.30 0.82 11.25
C GLN A 381 -12.93 0.33 10.77
N LEU A 382 -12.87 -0.56 9.78
CA LEU A 382 -11.61 -1.03 9.19
C LEU A 382 -10.82 0.13 8.56
N ALA A 383 -11.51 1.14 8.01
CA ALA A 383 -10.88 2.31 7.43
C ALA A 383 -10.33 3.29 8.48
N TYR A 384 -10.88 3.28 9.70
CA TYR A 384 -10.46 4.23 10.75
C TYR A 384 -9.01 4.04 11.13
N PHE A 385 -8.54 2.80 11.23
CA PHE A 385 -7.14 2.53 11.55
C PHE A 385 -6.17 3.26 10.61
N TYR A 386 -6.43 3.17 9.30
CA TYR A 386 -5.63 3.84 8.28
C TYR A 386 -5.70 5.37 8.37
N PHE A 387 -6.91 5.93 8.42
CA PHE A 387 -7.09 7.39 8.40
C PHE A 387 -6.68 8.06 9.72
N ASP A 388 -6.85 7.38 10.87
CA ASP A 388 -6.42 7.88 12.17
C ASP A 388 -4.89 7.92 12.28
N MET A 389 -4.20 6.87 11.82
CA MET A 389 -2.74 6.87 11.76
C MET A 389 -2.18 8.01 10.90
N ASN A 390 -2.91 8.36 9.84
CA ASN A 390 -2.52 9.41 8.89
C ASN A 390 -3.15 10.77 9.19
N LEU A 391 -3.87 10.93 10.30
CA LEU A 391 -4.59 12.16 10.66
C LEU A 391 -3.72 13.44 10.73
N PRO A 392 -2.43 13.39 11.17
CA PRO A 392 -1.54 14.55 11.10
C PRO A 392 -1.27 15.04 9.68
N HIS A 393 -1.43 14.15 8.68
CA HIS A 393 -1.18 14.43 7.27
C HIS A 393 -2.44 14.67 6.45
N PHE A 394 -3.61 14.27 6.96
CA PHE A 394 -4.92 14.51 6.35
C PHE A 394 -5.31 15.99 6.49
N LEU A 395 -5.68 16.62 5.39
CA LEU A 395 -5.90 18.05 5.23
C LEU A 395 -7.23 18.35 4.50
N GLY A 396 -7.57 19.64 4.45
CA GLY A 396 -8.71 20.19 3.73
C GLY A 396 -10.08 19.80 4.28
N LEU A 397 -11.11 20.01 3.46
CA LEU A 397 -12.49 19.74 3.82
C LEU A 397 -12.76 18.27 4.15
N LYS A 398 -12.06 17.35 3.48
CA LYS A 398 -12.27 15.90 3.66
C LYS A 398 -11.79 15.39 5.01
N LYS A 399 -10.78 16.03 5.62
CA LYS A 399 -10.42 15.77 7.01
C LYS A 399 -11.59 16.07 7.94
N ASN A 400 -12.22 17.23 7.78
CA ASN A 400 -13.37 17.62 8.59
C ASN A 400 -14.55 16.67 8.36
N SER A 401 -14.85 16.33 7.10
CA SER A 401 -15.87 15.33 6.77
C SER A 401 -15.59 13.97 7.42
N TYR A 402 -14.33 13.51 7.42
CA TYR A 402 -13.92 12.26 8.06
C TYR A 402 -14.14 12.28 9.57
N LEU A 403 -13.72 13.36 10.25
CA LEU A 403 -13.90 13.50 11.70
C LEU A 403 -15.37 13.51 12.10
N THR A 404 -16.20 14.29 11.40
CA THR A 404 -17.66 14.31 11.62
C THR A 404 -18.30 12.96 11.29
N PHE A 405 -17.84 12.29 10.22
CA PHE A 405 -18.31 10.96 9.85
C PHE A 405 -18.01 9.91 10.94
N LYS A 406 -16.80 9.95 11.51
CA LYS A 406 -16.39 9.05 12.59
C LYS A 406 -17.19 9.29 13.86
N ASP A 407 -17.37 10.55 14.26
CA ASP A 407 -18.17 10.95 15.43
C ASP A 407 -19.63 10.49 15.28
N LEU A 408 -20.25 10.75 14.12
CA LEU A 408 -21.60 10.30 13.83
C LEU A 408 -21.74 8.78 13.91
N ASN A 409 -20.80 8.03 13.34
CA ASN A 409 -20.85 6.58 13.42
C ASN A 409 -20.69 6.07 14.87
N ALA A 410 -19.93 6.77 15.72
CA ALA A 410 -19.83 6.45 17.15
C ALA A 410 -21.17 6.67 17.86
N ARG A 411 -21.84 7.80 17.62
CA ARG A 411 -23.19 8.08 18.16
C ARG A 411 -24.25 7.10 17.66
N ILE A 412 -24.20 6.74 16.37
CA ILE A 412 -25.09 5.72 15.80
C ILE A 412 -24.85 4.37 16.50
N ALA A 413 -23.60 3.99 16.77
CA ALA A 413 -23.28 2.75 17.49
C ALA A 413 -23.79 2.74 18.94
N LEU A 414 -23.92 3.91 19.58
CA LEU A 414 -24.54 4.05 20.91
C LEU A 414 -26.08 3.98 20.88
N GLY A 415 -26.70 4.01 19.70
CA GLY A 415 -28.15 3.95 19.54
C GLY A 415 -28.85 5.31 19.45
N ASP A 416 -28.12 6.43 19.38
CA ASP A 416 -28.68 7.79 19.28
C ASP A 416 -29.64 7.98 18.10
N HIS A 417 -29.54 7.14 17.06
CA HIS A 417 -30.38 7.20 15.87
C HIS A 417 -31.79 6.61 16.07
N LEU A 418 -32.04 5.97 17.21
CA LEU A 418 -33.31 5.32 17.56
C LEU A 418 -34.33 6.32 18.17
N THR A 419 -33.85 7.35 18.87
CA THR A 419 -34.69 8.40 19.47
C THR A 419 -34.97 9.55 18.48
N PRO A 420 -36.21 10.04 18.35
CA PRO A 420 -36.55 11.07 17.36
C PRO A 420 -35.79 12.40 17.51
N SER A 421 -35.59 12.87 18.74
CA SER A 421 -34.90 14.14 19.03
C SER A 421 -33.44 14.10 18.59
N THR A 422 -32.68 13.12 19.06
CA THR A 422 -31.27 12.89 18.71
C THR A 422 -31.12 12.52 17.23
N ARG A 423 -32.07 11.79 16.63
CA ARG A 423 -32.04 11.51 15.19
C ARG A 423 -32.14 12.78 14.34
N SER A 424 -32.98 13.75 14.72
CA SER A 424 -33.08 15.03 13.99
C SER A 424 -31.76 15.81 14.02
N GLU A 425 -31.06 15.77 15.15
CA GLU A 425 -29.73 16.36 15.31
C GLU A 425 -28.69 15.63 14.42
N LEU A 426 -28.68 14.29 14.44
CA LEU A 426 -27.80 13.49 13.59
C LEU A 426 -28.05 13.72 12.10
N GLN A 427 -29.30 13.95 11.68
CA GLN A 427 -29.64 14.28 10.30
C GLN A 427 -29.02 15.61 9.85
N VAL A 428 -29.06 16.64 10.70
CA VAL A 428 -28.41 17.93 10.43
C VAL A 428 -26.90 17.77 10.34
N LEU A 429 -26.30 17.03 11.27
CA LEU A 429 -24.86 16.74 11.26
C LEU A 429 -24.44 15.91 10.02
N ALA A 430 -25.27 14.96 9.58
CA ALA A 430 -25.00 14.16 8.39
C ALA A 430 -24.97 15.02 7.10
N GLN A 431 -25.75 16.09 7.04
CA GLN A 431 -25.66 17.06 5.93
C GLN A 431 -24.31 17.80 5.93
N ALA A 432 -23.72 18.06 7.11
CA ALA A 432 -22.42 18.70 7.23
C ALA A 432 -21.27 17.79 6.76
N VAL A 433 -21.39 16.47 6.89
CA VAL A 433 -20.41 15.50 6.35
C VAL A 433 -20.27 15.67 4.84
N TYR A 434 -21.38 15.87 4.13
CA TYR A 434 -21.46 16.03 2.69
C TYR A 434 -21.41 17.51 2.28
N ARG A 435 -20.47 18.31 2.80
CA ARG A 435 -20.19 19.60 2.17
C ARG A 435 -19.41 19.39 0.87
N LYS A 436 -20.11 19.45 -0.27
CA LYS A 436 -19.43 19.62 -1.58
C LYS A 436 -18.61 20.90 -1.53
N ALA A 437 -17.31 20.80 -1.78
CA ALA A 437 -16.47 21.96 -2.03
C ALA A 437 -17.10 22.81 -3.13
N SER A 438 -17.10 24.13 -2.96
CA SER A 438 -17.53 25.03 -4.03
C SER A 438 -16.50 24.93 -5.17
N LYS A 439 -16.83 24.17 -6.23
CA LYS A 439 -15.98 24.07 -7.44
C LYS A 439 -16.06 25.36 -8.25
#